data_AF-A0A381YMU3-F1
#
_entry.id   AF-A0A381YMU3-F1
#
_cell.length_a   1.000
_cell.length_b   1.000
_cell.length_c   1.000
_cell.angle_alpha   90.00
_cell.angle_beta   90.00
_cell.angle_gamma   90.00
#
_symmetry.space_group_name_H-M   'P 1'
#
loop_
_entity.id
_entity.type
_entity.pdbx_description
1 polymer ?
#
loop_
_entity_poly.entity_id
_entity_poly.type
_entity_poly.pdbx_seq_one_letter_code
_entity_poly.pdbx_strand_id
1 'polypeptide(L)'
;MSYGNQFKAHTQLKLSPFFERTSRLNESQEWRRWSGYLAATNYELTHENEYFAIRTKAALLDITPLYKYIIEGPDAQRFLDRMVTRNIGICKIGQVMYTPWCDEDGKQIDDGT
;
A
#
# COMPACT_ATOMS: atom_id res chain seq x y z
N MET A 1 -17.33 10.42 39.89
CA MET A 1 -16.69 11.42 39.00
C MET A 1 -16.32 10.72 37.71
N SER A 2 -16.99 11.05 36.60
CA SER A 2 -16.66 10.49 35.28
C SER A 2 -15.53 11.30 34.69
N TYR A 3 -14.32 10.75 34.66
CA TYR A 3 -13.21 11.33 33.90
C TYR A 3 -13.45 11.02 32.42
N GLY A 4 -14.19 11.90 31.75
CA GLY A 4 -14.32 11.85 30.30
C GLY A 4 -12.96 12.16 29.69
N ASN A 5 -12.24 11.14 29.21
CA ASN A 5 -11.08 11.36 28.35
C ASN A 5 -11.55 12.09 27.09
N GLN A 6 -11.38 13.41 27.06
CA GLN A 6 -11.64 14.21 25.87
C GLN A 6 -10.47 14.00 24.91
N PHE A 7 -10.59 13.00 24.04
CA PHE A 7 -9.70 12.83 22.90
C PHE A 7 -10.14 13.75 21.77
N LYS A 8 -9.28 14.69 21.37
CA LYS A 8 -9.48 15.54 20.20
C LYS A 8 -8.59 15.02 19.07
N ALA A 9 -9.18 14.32 18.11
CA ALA A 9 -8.47 13.84 16.93
C ALA A 9 -8.46 14.91 15.83
N HIS A 10 -7.31 15.09 15.16
CA HIS A 10 -7.23 15.81 13.89
C HIS A 10 -7.08 14.78 12.78
N THR A 11 -8.16 14.54 12.04
CA THR A 11 -8.16 13.62 10.89
C THR A 11 -7.90 14.39 9.61
N GLN A 12 -6.66 14.31 9.13
CA GLN A 12 -6.28 14.76 7.79
C GLN A 12 -5.53 13.63 7.07
N LEU A 13 -5.80 13.47 5.79
CA LEU A 13 -5.04 12.53 4.96
C LEU A 13 -3.62 13.05 4.74
N LYS A 14 -2.66 12.13 4.77
CA LYS A 14 -1.28 12.43 4.40
C LYS A 14 -1.17 12.70 2.91
N LEU A 15 -0.24 13.56 2.53
CA LEU A 15 0.15 13.78 1.15
C LEU A 15 1.41 12.96 0.87
N SER A 16 1.50 12.39 -0.33
CA SER A 16 2.73 11.70 -0.74
C SER A 16 3.83 12.72 -1.07
N PRO A 17 5.11 12.30 -1.10
CA PRO A 17 6.21 13.13 -1.58
C PRO A 17 6.04 13.62 -3.02
N PHE A 18 5.21 12.95 -3.81
CA PHE A 18 4.95 13.30 -5.21
C PHE A 18 3.76 14.26 -5.38
N PHE A 19 2.97 14.47 -4.32
CA PHE A 19 1.69 15.17 -4.38
C PHE A 19 1.78 16.53 -5.07
N GLU A 20 2.77 17.36 -4.75
CA GLU A 20 2.89 18.70 -5.34
C GLU A 20 2.94 18.68 -6.88
N ARG A 21 3.59 17.66 -7.45
CA ARG A 21 3.70 17.50 -8.90
C ARG A 21 2.49 16.79 -9.48
N THR A 22 2.07 15.69 -8.85
CA THR A 22 0.99 14.84 -9.38
C THR A 22 -0.36 15.51 -9.26
N SER A 23 -0.61 16.33 -8.23
CA SER A 23 -1.90 17.03 -8.06
C SER A 23 -2.19 18.04 -9.17
N ARG A 24 -1.17 18.62 -9.79
CA ARG A 24 -1.30 19.54 -10.94
C ARG A 24 -1.65 18.82 -12.24
N LEU A 25 -1.33 17.52 -12.32
CA LEU A 25 -1.62 16.66 -13.46
C LEU A 25 -2.98 15.95 -13.32
N ASN A 26 -3.60 16.02 -12.14
CA ASN A 26 -4.89 15.38 -11.90
C ASN A 26 -6.03 16.25 -12.46
N GLU A 27 -6.19 16.24 -13.78
CA GLU A 27 -7.28 16.94 -14.49
C GLU A 27 -8.66 16.43 -14.05
N SER A 28 -8.76 15.14 -13.73
CA SER A 28 -10.00 14.51 -13.26
C SER A 28 -10.46 15.01 -11.88
N GLN A 29 -9.51 15.47 -11.05
CA GLN A 29 -9.71 15.77 -9.63
C GLN A 29 -10.30 14.59 -8.84
N GLU A 30 -10.15 13.36 -9.35
CA GLU A 30 -10.59 12.19 -8.62
C GLU A 30 -9.56 11.80 -7.56
N TRP A 31 -10.01 11.86 -6.31
CA TRP A 31 -9.20 11.59 -5.14
C TRP A 31 -9.84 10.49 -4.29
N ARG A 32 -9.02 9.57 -3.80
CA ARG A 32 -9.43 8.55 -2.82
C ARG A 32 -8.54 8.56 -1.59
N ARG A 33 -9.10 8.07 -0.50
CA ARG A 33 -8.33 7.66 0.69
C ARG A 33 -7.73 6.28 0.43
N TRP A 34 -6.41 6.18 0.48
CA TRP A 34 -5.69 4.90 0.42
C TRP A 34 -4.66 4.85 1.56
N SER A 35 -4.82 3.92 2.50
CA SER A 35 -3.89 3.72 3.63
C SER A 35 -3.54 5.01 4.41
N GLY A 36 -4.51 5.92 4.56
CA GLY A 36 -4.31 7.20 5.24
C GLY A 36 -3.71 8.32 4.39
N TYR A 37 -3.50 8.11 3.10
CA TYR A 37 -3.06 9.11 2.13
C TYR A 37 -4.19 9.58 1.22
N LEU A 38 -4.08 10.82 0.73
CA LEU A 38 -4.84 11.34 -0.39
C LEU A 38 -4.16 10.89 -1.69
N ALA A 39 -4.80 10.01 -2.44
CA ALA A 39 -4.23 9.39 -3.64
C ALA A 39 -5.15 9.65 -4.85
N ALA A 40 -4.56 10.03 -5.98
CA ALA A 40 -5.31 10.14 -7.24
C ALA A 40 -5.73 8.74 -7.73
N THR A 41 -6.95 8.60 -8.25
CA THR A 41 -7.42 7.37 -8.91
C THR A 41 -7.13 7.37 -10.39
N ASN A 42 -7.31 8.54 -11.01
CA ASN A 42 -7.10 8.82 -12.42
C ASN A 42 -6.56 10.24 -12.54
N TYR A 43 -5.75 10.49 -13.58
CA TYR A 43 -5.25 11.82 -13.90
C TYR A 43 -6.08 12.48 -14.99
N GLU A 44 -6.52 11.73 -15.99
CA GLU A 44 -7.41 12.22 -17.05
C GLU A 44 -8.88 11.92 -16.77
N LEU A 45 -9.79 12.59 -17.48
CA LEU A 45 -11.25 12.38 -17.35
C LEU A 45 -11.70 10.95 -17.71
N THR A 46 -10.87 10.21 -18.47
CA THR A 46 -11.10 8.82 -18.83
C THR A 46 -9.81 8.03 -18.67
N HIS A 47 -9.92 6.73 -18.38
CA HIS A 47 -8.75 5.88 -18.14
C HIS A 47 -8.08 5.35 -19.41
N GLU A 48 -8.64 5.61 -20.61
CA GLU A 48 -8.19 4.97 -21.85
C GLU A 48 -6.73 5.32 -22.19
N ASN A 49 -6.40 6.61 -22.19
CA ASN A 49 -5.04 7.07 -22.49
C ASN A 49 -4.02 6.56 -21.46
N GLU A 50 -4.34 6.66 -20.17
CA GLU A 50 -3.49 6.12 -19.09
C GLU A 50 -3.28 4.60 -19.24
N TYR A 51 -4.36 3.85 -19.54
CA TYR A 51 -4.31 2.42 -19.78
C TYR A 51 -3.39 2.07 -20.95
N PHE A 52 -3.55 2.73 -22.09
CA PHE A 52 -2.72 2.46 -23.27
C PHE A 52 -1.28 2.91 -23.05
N ALA A 53 -1.03 3.99 -22.33
CA ALA A 53 0.32 4.41 -21.95
C ALA A 53 1.02 3.36 -21.08
N ILE A 54 0.34 2.81 -20.07
CA ILE A 54 0.85 1.71 -19.23
C ILE A 54 1.17 0.47 -20.07
N ARG A 55 0.28 0.11 -21.00
CA ARG A 55 0.41 -1.13 -21.79
C ARG A 55 1.41 -1.06 -22.93
N THR A 56 1.61 0.12 -23.51
CA THR A 56 2.37 0.26 -24.77
C THR A 56 3.61 1.14 -24.64
N LYS A 57 3.75 1.86 -23.52
CA LYS A 57 4.85 2.78 -23.24
C LYS A 57 5.35 2.58 -21.80
N ALA A 58 5.33 3.62 -21.00
CA ALA A 58 5.73 3.62 -19.61
C ALA A 58 4.80 4.53 -18.81
N ALA A 59 4.65 4.23 -17.53
CA ALA A 59 3.89 5.03 -16.58
C ALA A 59 4.60 5.10 -15.24
N LEU A 60 4.33 6.15 -14.48
CA LEU A 60 4.79 6.32 -13.11
C LEU A 60 3.58 6.26 -12.18
N LEU A 61 3.60 5.32 -11.23
CA LEU A 61 2.53 5.15 -10.25
C LEU A 61 3.03 5.58 -8.87
N ASP A 62 2.27 6.47 -8.22
CA ASP A 62 2.51 6.83 -6.83
C ASP A 62 1.94 5.76 -5.88
N ILE A 63 2.79 4.78 -5.55
CA ILE A 63 2.48 3.68 -4.61
C ILE A 63 2.99 3.97 -3.19
N THR A 64 3.22 5.23 -2.84
CA THR A 64 3.58 5.66 -1.48
C THR A 64 2.64 5.05 -0.42
N PRO A 65 1.31 5.00 -0.63
CA PRO A 65 0.39 4.51 0.40
C PRO A 65 0.46 3.00 0.65
N LEU A 66 1.13 2.21 -0.18
CA LEU A 66 1.34 0.79 0.08
C LEU A 66 2.27 0.62 1.28
N TYR A 67 1.82 -0.07 2.34
CA TYR A 67 2.65 -0.30 3.51
C TYR A 67 3.87 -1.15 3.17
N LYS A 68 4.98 -0.86 3.84
CA LYS A 68 6.26 -1.53 3.70
C LYS A 68 6.76 -1.81 5.10
N TYR A 69 6.98 -3.09 5.41
CA TYR A 69 7.46 -3.52 6.72
C TYR A 69 8.89 -4.03 6.59
N ILE A 70 9.75 -3.59 7.50
CA ILE A 70 11.11 -4.13 7.65
C ILE A 70 11.09 -4.97 8.92
N ILE A 71 11.43 -6.24 8.81
CA ILE A 71 11.48 -7.20 9.92
C ILE A 71 12.92 -7.67 10.06
N GLU A 72 13.52 -7.40 11.21
CA GLU A 72 14.94 -7.63 11.47
C GLU A 72 15.14 -8.43 12.76
N GLY A 73 16.26 -9.15 12.84
CA GLY A 73 16.64 -9.96 13.99
C GLY A 73 16.87 -11.43 13.66
N PRO A 74 17.44 -12.20 14.61
CA PRO A 74 17.83 -13.59 14.37
C PRO A 74 16.65 -14.51 14.02
N ASP A 75 15.43 -14.16 14.47
CA ASP A 75 14.22 -14.95 14.24
C ASP A 75 13.34 -14.41 13.10
N ALA A 76 13.78 -13.40 12.34
CA ALA A 76 12.95 -12.73 11.32
C ALA A 76 12.37 -13.72 10.29
N GLN A 77 13.19 -14.65 9.78
CA GLN A 77 12.72 -15.66 8.83
C GLN A 77 11.67 -16.59 9.45
N ARG A 78 11.89 -17.05 10.68
CA ARG A 78 10.97 -17.95 11.39
C ARG A 78 9.64 -17.26 11.72
N PHE A 79 9.70 -15.96 12.02
CA PHE A 79 8.51 -15.14 12.22
C PHE A 79 7.69 -15.02 10.92
N LEU A 80 8.34 -14.64 9.82
CA LEU A 80 7.70 -14.50 8.51
C LEU A 80 7.08 -15.82 8.02
N ASP A 81 7.81 -16.93 8.15
CA ASP A 81 7.35 -18.27 7.75
C ASP A 81 6.11 -18.74 8.54
N ARG A 82 5.89 -18.21 9.75
CA ARG A 82 4.68 -18.46 10.55
C ARG A 82 3.50 -17.55 10.18
N MET A 83 3.79 -16.37 9.63
CA MET A 83 2.79 -15.36 9.33
C MET A 83 2.09 -15.63 8.00
N VAL A 84 2.83 -16.13 7.02
CA VAL A 84 2.36 -16.31 5.63
C VAL A 84 2.20 -17.78 5.28
N THR A 85 1.41 -18.07 4.25
CA THR A 85 1.11 -19.45 3.85
C THR A 85 2.22 -20.12 3.03
N ARG A 86 3.16 -19.32 2.50
CA ARG A 86 4.24 -19.79 1.63
C ARG A 86 5.49 -20.10 2.44
N ASN A 87 6.20 -21.18 2.09
CA ASN A 87 7.51 -21.51 2.66
C ASN A 87 8.54 -20.41 2.33
N ILE A 88 8.90 -19.60 3.32
CA ILE A 88 9.85 -18.48 3.18
C ILE A 88 11.30 -18.99 3.12
N GLY A 89 11.59 -20.17 3.68
CA GLY A 89 12.93 -20.76 3.70
C GLY A 89 13.54 -21.06 2.32
N ILE A 90 12.73 -21.06 1.25
CA ILE A 90 13.22 -21.22 -0.13
C ILE A 90 13.52 -19.88 -0.83
N CYS A 91 13.18 -18.74 -0.20
CA CYS A 91 13.42 -17.41 -0.76
C CYS A 91 14.89 -17.02 -0.61
N LYS A 92 15.57 -16.83 -1.74
CA LYS A 92 16.98 -16.43 -1.74
C LYS A 92 17.09 -14.91 -1.68
N ILE A 93 18.22 -14.41 -1.18
CA ILE A 93 18.54 -12.97 -1.21
C ILE A 93 18.38 -12.41 -2.63
N GLY A 94 17.70 -11.27 -2.74
CA GLY A 94 17.39 -10.62 -4.02
C GLY A 94 16.14 -11.17 -4.74
N GLN A 95 15.45 -12.16 -4.15
CA GLN A 95 14.15 -12.62 -4.65
C GLN A 95 13.00 -11.95 -3.90
N VAL A 96 11.84 -11.92 -4.57
CA VAL A 96 10.57 -11.41 -4.03
C VAL A 96 9.54 -12.53 -4.12
N MET A 97 8.68 -12.65 -3.11
CA MET A 97 7.63 -13.66 -3.09
C MET A 97 6.29 -13.03 -2.76
N TYR A 98 5.36 -13.13 -3.71
CA TYR A 98 3.97 -12.89 -3.37
C TYR A 98 3.47 -13.96 -2.39
N THR A 99 2.84 -13.50 -1.30
CA THR A 99 2.30 -14.33 -0.23
C THR A 99 1.00 -13.75 0.33
N PRO A 100 -0.03 -14.58 0.54
CA PRO A 100 -1.15 -14.22 1.40
C PRO A 100 -0.83 -14.60 2.86
N TRP A 101 -1.39 -13.85 3.80
CA TRP A 101 -1.52 -14.28 5.20
C TRP A 101 -2.98 -14.43 5.58
N CYS A 102 -3.23 -15.45 6.40
CA CYS A 102 -4.57 -15.88 6.78
C CYS A 102 -4.78 -15.79 8.29
N ASP A 103 -6.05 -15.76 8.70
CA ASP A 103 -6.45 -16.01 10.08
C ASP A 103 -6.30 -17.49 10.46
N GLU A 104 -6.62 -17.79 11.71
CA GLU A 104 -6.58 -19.14 12.29
C GLU A 104 -7.50 -20.16 11.59
N ASP A 105 -8.56 -19.70 10.91
CA ASP A 105 -9.48 -20.53 10.15
C ASP A 105 -9.05 -20.68 8.68
N GLY A 106 -7.87 -20.13 8.32
CA GLY A 106 -7.31 -20.18 6.99
C GLY A 106 -7.97 -19.20 6.00
N LYS A 107 -8.73 -18.20 6.48
CA LYS A 107 -9.30 -17.14 5.64
C LYS A 107 -8.27 -16.05 5.41
N GLN A 108 -8.16 -15.59 4.16
CA GLN A 108 -7.22 -14.54 3.80
C GLN A 108 -7.57 -13.23 4.50
N ILE A 109 -6.59 -12.63 5.18
CA ILE A 109 -6.70 -11.31 5.79
C ILE A 109 -6.16 -10.25 4.82
N ASP A 110 -5.03 -10.53 4.18
CA ASP A 110 -4.35 -9.61 3.27
C ASP A 110 -3.30 -10.38 2.44
N ASP A 111 -2.58 -9.66 1.58
CA ASP A 111 -1.53 -10.18 0.73
C ASP A 111 -0.45 -9.14 0.44
N GLY A 112 0.73 -9.62 0.06
CA GLY A 112 1.83 -8.75 -0.27
C GLY A 112 3.02 -9.50 -0.85
N THR A 113 4.13 -8.79 -0.98
CA THR A 113 5.41 -9.27 -1.51
C THR A 113 6.53 -9.13 -0.52
#